data_AF-A0A959WY22-F1
#
_entry.id   AF-A0A959WY22-F1
#
_cell.length_a   1.000
_cell.length_b   1.000
_cell.length_c   1.000
_cell.angle_alpha   90.00
_cell.angle_beta   90.00
_cell.angle_gamma   90.00
#
_symmetry.space_group_name_H-M   'P 1'
#
loop_
_entity.id
_entity.type
_entity.pdbx_description
1 polymer ?
#
loop_
_entity_poly.entity_id
_entity_poly.type
_entity_poly.pdbx_seq_one_letter_code
_entity_poly.pdbx_strand_id
1 'polypeptide(L)'
;MTPYTTIETIQQAAREISGAEHAARRARDRRDRHIVKAFEAGNPLEGVAQAAMLSESGVRGVLRAHGIIIPRKPREPRREGRGAGC
;
A
#
# COMPACT_ATOMS: atom_id res chain seq x y z
N MET A 1 12.04 -4.23 42.70
CA MET A 1 11.44 -4.43 41.36
C MET A 1 11.43 -5.92 41.11
N THR A 2 10.26 -6.56 41.14
CA THR A 2 10.14 -8.03 41.03
C THR A 2 9.97 -8.42 39.56
N PRO A 3 10.51 -9.57 39.11
CA PRO A 3 10.48 -9.96 37.70
C PRO A 3 9.06 -10.02 37.11
N TYR A 4 8.04 -10.25 37.94
CA TYR A 4 6.63 -10.24 37.55
C TYR A 4 6.14 -8.88 37.03
N THR A 5 6.55 -7.78 37.67
CA THR A 5 6.20 -6.42 37.23
C THR A 5 6.80 -6.04 35.87
N THR A 6 7.98 -6.59 35.55
CA THR A 6 8.62 -6.39 34.23
C THR A 6 7.93 -7.18 33.13
N ILE A 7 7.48 -8.42 33.42
CA ILE A 7 6.78 -9.24 32.43
C ILE A 7 5.40 -8.63 32.11
N GLU A 8 4.65 -8.17 33.10
CA GLU A 8 3.35 -7.53 32.90
C GLU A 8 3.44 -6.23 32.09
N THR A 9 4.45 -5.41 32.34
CA THR A 9 4.69 -4.17 31.57
C THR A 9 5.06 -4.46 30.12
N ILE A 10 5.88 -5.49 29.85
CA ILE A 10 6.19 -5.93 28.48
C ILE A 10 4.92 -6.42 27.77
N GLN A 11 4.08 -7.21 28.44
CA GLN A 11 2.83 -7.71 27.85
C GLN A 11 1.85 -6.57 27.56
N GLN A 12 1.76 -5.57 28.44
CA GLN A 12 0.90 -4.41 28.26
C GLN A 12 1.36 -3.56 27.05
N ALA A 13 2.67 -3.29 26.94
CA ALA A 13 3.23 -2.58 25.79
C ALA A 13 2.98 -3.33 24.46
N ALA A 14 3.11 -4.65 24.45
CA ALA A 14 2.82 -5.46 23.26
C ALA A 14 1.36 -5.32 22.80
N ARG A 15 0.40 -5.31 23.73
CA ARG A 15 -1.03 -5.14 23.41
C ARG A 15 -1.33 -3.76 22.84
N GLU A 16 -0.70 -2.72 23.37
CA GLU A 16 -0.85 -1.34 22.88
C GLU A 16 -0.31 -1.19 21.46
N ILE A 17 0.85 -1.78 21.17
CA ILE A 17 1.43 -1.83 19.82
C ILE A 17 0.48 -2.55 18.86
N SER A 18 0.03 -3.76 19.21
CA SER A 18 -0.91 -4.52 18.37
C SER A 18 -2.22 -3.74 18.15
N GLY A 19 -2.74 -3.08 19.18
CA GLY A 19 -3.92 -2.22 19.06
C GLY A 19 -3.73 -1.05 18.09
N ALA A 20 -2.60 -0.36 18.18
CA ALA A 20 -2.24 0.73 17.28
C ALA A 20 -2.07 0.26 15.83
N GLU A 21 -1.45 -0.90 15.62
CA GLU A 21 -1.31 -1.52 14.29
C GLU A 21 -2.67 -1.86 13.67
N HIS A 22 -3.60 -2.41 14.46
CA HIS A 22 -4.95 -2.70 14.00
C HIS A 22 -5.73 -1.42 13.64
N ALA A 23 -5.58 -0.36 14.43
CA ALA A 23 -6.21 0.93 14.13
C ALA A 23 -5.65 1.53 12.83
N ALA A 24 -4.33 1.53 12.67
CA ALA A 24 -3.66 2.02 11.46
C ALA A 24 -4.08 1.23 10.21
N ARG A 25 -4.21 -0.11 10.32
CA ARG A 25 -4.69 -0.96 9.23
C ARG A 25 -6.12 -0.60 8.83
N ARG A 26 -7.04 -0.49 9.80
CA ARG A 26 -8.43 -0.11 9.52
C ARG A 26 -8.55 1.27 8.88
N ALA A 27 -7.71 2.23 9.29
CA ALA A 27 -7.67 3.56 8.68
C ALA A 27 -7.24 3.50 7.21
N ARG A 28 -6.20 2.72 6.90
CA ARG A 28 -5.75 2.47 5.51
C ARG A 28 -6.86 1.82 4.68
N ASP A 29 -7.49 0.77 5.18
CA ASP A 29 -8.57 0.07 4.47
C ASP A 29 -9.78 0.98 4.17
N ARG A 30 -10.06 1.95 5.04
CA ARG A 30 -11.10 2.96 4.79
C ARG A 30 -10.68 3.90 3.67
N ARG A 31 -9.47 4.46 3.76
CA ARG A 31 -8.93 5.36 2.74
C ARG A 31 -8.90 4.69 1.37
N ASP A 32 -8.43 3.45 1.30
CA ASP A 32 -8.29 2.71 0.06
C ASP A 32 -9.65 2.45 -0.60
N ARG A 33 -10.68 2.16 0.20
CA ARG A 33 -12.08 2.10 -0.29
C ARG A 33 -12.59 3.43 -0.85
N HIS A 34 -12.23 4.56 -0.24
CA HIS A 34 -12.59 5.88 -0.76
C HIS A 34 -11.87 6.20 -2.08
N ILE A 35 -10.60 5.84 -2.19
CA ILE A 35 -9.81 5.97 -3.43
C ILE A 35 -10.47 5.20 -4.57
N VAL A 36 -10.83 3.94 -4.31
CA VAL A 36 -11.51 3.06 -5.29
C VAL A 36 -12.81 3.69 -5.76
N LYS A 37 -13.70 4.07 -4.82
CA LYS A 37 -14.99 4.69 -5.17
C LYS A 37 -14.85 5.99 -5.95
N ALA A 38 -13.89 6.83 -5.57
CA ALA A 38 -13.66 8.10 -6.26
C ALA A 38 -13.21 7.86 -7.71
N PHE A 39 -12.32 6.89 -7.93
CA PHE A 39 -11.86 6.53 -9.26
C PHE A 39 -12.98 5.89 -10.12
N GLU A 40 -13.77 4.98 -9.54
CA GLU A 40 -14.93 4.36 -10.21
C GLU A 40 -16.01 5.38 -10.60
N ALA A 41 -16.15 6.47 -9.82
CA ALA A 41 -17.02 7.59 -10.14
C ALA A 41 -16.52 8.47 -11.30
N GLY A 42 -15.36 8.14 -11.91
CA GLY A 42 -14.80 8.86 -13.06
C GLY A 42 -13.91 10.05 -12.71
N ASN A 43 -13.52 10.21 -11.44
CA ASN A 43 -12.59 11.28 -11.07
C ASN A 43 -11.19 11.00 -11.64
N PRO A 44 -10.48 12.04 -12.12
CA PRO A 44 -9.13 11.87 -12.64
C PRO A 44 -8.16 11.42 -11.54
N LEU A 45 -7.16 10.64 -11.94
CA LEU A 45 -6.19 10.05 -11.02
C LEU A 45 -5.48 11.10 -10.14
N GLU A 46 -5.13 12.25 -10.72
CA GLU A 46 -4.51 13.37 -10.02
C GLU A 46 -5.42 13.93 -8.92
N GLY A 47 -6.71 14.16 -9.22
CA GLY A 47 -7.69 14.65 -8.25
C GLY A 47 -7.89 13.68 -7.09
N VAL A 48 -7.92 12.37 -7.38
CA VAL A 48 -7.98 11.32 -6.35
C VAL A 48 -6.71 11.30 -5.49
N ALA A 49 -5.54 11.49 -6.10
CA ALA A 49 -4.25 11.53 -5.40
C ALA A 49 -4.15 12.72 -4.44
N GLN A 50 -4.56 13.91 -4.90
CA GLN A 50 -4.61 15.11 -4.07
C GLN A 50 -5.57 14.93 -2.89
N ALA A 51 -6.79 14.45 -3.14
CA ALA A 51 -7.78 14.23 -2.09
C ALA A 51 -7.35 13.18 -1.05
N ALA A 52 -6.62 12.14 -1.49
CA ALA A 52 -6.11 11.09 -0.61
C ALA A 52 -4.78 11.46 0.09
N MET A 53 -4.19 12.63 -0.23
CA MET A 53 -2.84 13.02 0.19
C MET A 53 -1.79 11.95 -0.13
N LEU A 54 -1.88 11.39 -1.34
CA LEU A 54 -0.98 10.36 -1.85
C LEU A 54 -0.34 10.82 -3.16
N SER A 55 0.77 10.18 -3.54
CA SER A 55 1.26 10.27 -4.91
C SER A 55 0.34 9.51 -5.86
N GLU A 56 0.35 9.89 -7.14
CA GLU A 56 -0.35 9.12 -8.20
C GLU A 56 0.11 7.66 -8.26
N SER A 57 1.39 7.39 -7.98
CA SER A 57 1.92 6.03 -7.91
C SER A 57 1.31 5.25 -6.75
N GLY A 58 1.08 5.89 -5.61
CA GLY A 58 0.41 5.29 -4.45
C GLY A 58 -1.05 4.94 -4.77
N VAL A 59 -1.78 5.87 -5.38
CA VAL A 59 -3.16 5.61 -5.85
C VAL A 59 -3.21 4.47 -6.86
N ARG A 60 -2.30 4.44 -7.84
CA ARG A 60 -2.19 3.33 -8.80
C ARG A 60 -1.88 1.99 -8.11
N GLY A 61 -1.09 2.01 -7.04
CA GLY A 61 -0.81 0.83 -6.22
C GLY A 61 -2.08 0.29 -5.58
N VAL A 62 -2.89 1.15 -4.96
CA VAL A 62 -4.19 0.79 -4.37
C VAL A 62 -5.13 0.22 -5.45
N LEU A 63 -5.30 0.93 -6.57
CA LEU A 63 -6.18 0.49 -7.66
C LEU A 63 -5.73 -0.85 -8.25
N ARG A 64 -4.42 -1.12 -8.32
CA ARG A 64 -3.89 -2.41 -8.74
C ARG A 64 -4.17 -3.52 -7.73
N ALA A 65 -4.00 -3.25 -6.44
CA ALA A 65 -4.31 -4.22 -5.37
C ALA A 65 -5.79 -4.62 -5.38
N HIS A 66 -6.67 -3.70 -5.79
CA HIS A 66 -8.10 -3.93 -5.97
C HIS A 66 -8.48 -4.47 -7.37
N GLY A 67 -7.51 -4.74 -8.25
CA GLY A 67 -7.75 -5.32 -9.58
C GLY A 67 -8.36 -4.36 -10.61
N ILE A 68 -8.46 -3.06 -10.31
CA ILE A 68 -9.06 -2.05 -11.20
C ILE A 68 -8.11 -1.68 -12.34
N ILE A 69 -6.81 -1.59 -12.05
CA ILE A 69 -5.78 -1.29 -13.06
C ILE A 69 -4.90 -2.52 -13.26
N ILE A 70 -4.79 -2.96 -14.51
CA ILE A 70 -3.95 -4.09 -14.89
C ILE A 70 -2.46 -3.71 -14.68
N PRO A 71 -1.66 -4.54 -14.00
CA PRO A 71 -0.22 -4.31 -13.91
C PRO A 71 0.42 -4.23 -15.30
N ARG A 72 1.35 -3.29 -15.48
CA ARG A 72 2.10 -3.20 -16.74
C ARG A 72 2.83 -4.52 -16.97
N LYS A 73 2.69 -5.09 -18.16
CA LYS A 73 3.47 -6.27 -18.59
C LYS A 73 4.95 -5.98 -18.34
N PRO A 74 5.72 -6.90 -17.72
CA PRO A 74 7.15 -6.74 -17.59
C PRO A 74 7.74 -6.47 -18.98
N ARG A 75 8.58 -5.43 -19.10
CA ARG A 75 9.32 -5.23 -20.34
C ARG A 75 10.21 -6.45 -20.54
N GLU A 76 10.05 -7.13 -21.68
CA GLU A 76 10.95 -8.20 -22.07
C GLU A 76 12.39 -7.65 -22.05
N PRO A 77 13.35 -8.37 -21.43
CA PRO A 77 14.73 -7.96 -21.48
C PRO A 77 15.14 -7.86 -22.96
N ARG A 78 15.72 -6.70 -23.33
CA ARG A 78 16.32 -6.54 -24.66
C ARG A 78 17.29 -7.69 -24.84
N ARG A 79 17.03 -8.58 -25.79
CA ARG A 79 18.04 -9.51 -26.30
C ARG A 79 19.11 -8.61 -26.93
N GLU A 80 20.17 -8.32 -26.20
CA GLU A 80 21.39 -7.77 -26.78
C GLU A 80 21.80 -8.75 -27.89
N GLY A 81 21.74 -8.27 -29.12
CA GLY A 81 22.15 -9.03 -30.28
C GLY A 81 23.60 -9.46 -30.05
N ARG A 82 23.82 -10.77 -29.91
CA ARG A 82 25.15 -11.32 -30.19
C ARG A 82 25.48 -10.86 -31.60
N GLY A 83 26.54 -10.05 -31.71
CA GLY A 83 27.21 -9.85 -32.97
C GLY A 83 27.56 -11.21 -33.57
N ALA A 84 26.85 -11.59 -34.63
CA ALA A 84 27.48 -12.26 -35.75
C ALA A 84 28.10 -11.11 -36.55
N GLY A 85 29.41 -10.88 -36.56
CA GLY A 85 30.40 -11.90 -36.87
C GLY A 85 30.33 -12.16 -38.37
N CYS A 86 30.83 -11.19 -39.15
CA CYS A 86 31.21 -11.37 -40.55
C CYS A 86 32.72 -11.17 -40.60
#